data_AF-A0A075GKG5-F1
#
_entry.id   AF-A0A075GKG5-F1
#
_cell.length_a   1.000
_cell.length_b   1.000
_cell.length_c   1.000
_cell.angle_alpha   90.00
_cell.angle_beta   90.00
_cell.angle_gamma   90.00
#
_symmetry.space_group_name_H-M   'P 1'
#
loop_
_entity.id
_entity.type
_entity.pdbx_description
1 polymer ?
#
loop_
_entity_poly.entity_id
_entity_poly.type
_entity_poly.pdbx_seq_one_letter_code
_entity_poly.pdbx_strand_id
1 'polypeptide(L)'
;MKPAQQQQVLELLLRLARESLGEQDFAALFDGEPPTRISEITLALRDSEPFLLLLRSRLAAVARVAGVLKLAGAERLAEWLGDDCDPCLVNRAIEGYDLLYRLLLELDELLLWTGWPLLGTLHDPVTALKE
;
A
#
# COMPACT_ATOMS: atom_id res chain seq x y z
N MET A 1 21.61 -2.53 -3.68
CA MET A 1 21.28 -1.16 -3.23
C MET A 1 22.35 -0.73 -2.22
N LYS A 2 22.81 0.52 -2.21
CA LYS A 2 23.83 0.96 -1.23
C LYS A 2 23.21 1.01 0.19
N PRO A 3 23.96 0.79 1.27
CA PRO A 3 23.42 0.83 2.64
C PRO A 3 22.66 2.13 2.97
N ALA A 4 23.17 3.28 2.52
CA ALA A 4 22.51 4.57 2.69
C ALA A 4 21.14 4.66 1.99
N GLN A 5 20.98 4.01 0.83
CA GLN A 5 19.72 3.98 0.10
C GLN A 5 18.70 3.04 0.76
N GLN A 6 19.16 1.95 1.39
CA GLN A 6 18.28 1.07 2.18
C GLN A 6 17.69 1.79 3.39
N GLN A 7 18.51 2.58 4.08
CA GLN A 7 18.05 3.38 5.20
C GLN A 7 17.01 4.42 4.79
N GLN A 8 17.23 5.12 3.67
CA GLN A 8 16.26 6.09 3.13
C GLN A 8 14.92 5.44 2.77
N VAL A 9 14.94 4.26 2.14
CA VAL A 9 13.72 3.53 1.81
C VAL A 9 13.00 3.08 3.09
N LEU A 10 13.72 2.61 4.10
CA LEU A 10 13.15 2.22 5.38
C LEU A 10 12.45 3.39 6.07
N GLU A 11 13.11 4.55 6.13
CA GLU A 11 12.55 5.78 6.70
C GLU A 11 11.30 6.25 5.97
N LEU A 12 11.30 6.19 4.63
CA LEU A 12 10.13 6.50 3.82
C LEU A 12 8.95 5.55 4.14
N LEU A 13 9.20 4.24 4.21
CA LEU A 13 8.16 3.27 4.53
C LEU A 13 7.58 3.48 5.93
N LEU A 14 8.41 3.81 6.91
CA LEU A 14 7.95 4.13 8.28
C LEU A 14 7.09 5.40 8.30
N ARG A 15 7.49 6.44 7.56
CA ARG A 15 6.69 7.67 7.42
C ARG A 15 5.32 7.36 6.82
N LEU A 16 5.27 6.63 5.71
CA LEU A 16 4.02 6.29 5.02
C LEU A 16 3.11 5.39 5.86
N ALA A 17 3.68 4.44 6.61
CA ALA A 17 2.92 3.59 7.53
C ALA A 17 2.29 4.41 8.67
N ARG A 18 3.05 5.34 9.25
CA ARG A 18 2.57 6.27 10.27
C ARG A 18 1.45 7.17 9.77
N GLU A 19 1.60 7.75 8.58
CA GLU A 19 0.56 8.58 7.96
C GLU A 19 -0.72 7.79 7.66
N SER A 20 -0.59 6.51 7.30
CA SER A 20 -1.73 5.66 6.98
C SER A 20 -2.50 5.18 8.20
N LEU A 21 -1.81 4.88 9.30
CA LEU A 21 -2.40 4.30 10.52
C LEU A 21 -2.73 5.35 11.59
N GLY A 22 -2.06 6.50 11.55
CA GLY A 22 -2.05 7.45 12.67
C GLY A 22 -1.07 7.02 13.76
N GLU A 23 -0.71 7.98 14.63
CA GLU A 23 0.38 7.80 15.60
C GLU A 23 0.13 6.69 16.63
N GLN A 24 -1.11 6.53 17.08
CA GLN A 24 -1.45 5.54 18.12
C GLN A 24 -1.27 4.11 17.62
N ASP A 25 -1.89 3.79 16.48
CA ASP A 25 -1.81 2.46 15.88
C ASP A 25 -0.40 2.16 15.34
N PHE A 26 0.30 3.18 14.81
CA PHE A 26 1.69 3.03 14.38
C PHE A 26 2.64 2.70 15.54
N ALA A 27 2.52 3.40 16.68
CA ALA A 27 3.39 3.17 17.84
C ALA A 27 3.24 1.74 18.40
N ALA A 28 2.05 1.14 18.26
CA ALA A 28 1.76 -0.22 18.69
C ALA A 28 2.36 -1.31 17.78
N LEU A 29 2.84 -0.97 16.57
CA LEU A 29 3.36 -1.97 15.62
C LEU A 29 4.67 -2.62 16.06
N PHE A 30 5.50 -1.90 16.83
CA PHE A 30 6.89 -2.29 17.07
C PHE A 30 7.28 -2.28 18.56
N ASP A 31 6.33 -2.17 19.49
CA ASP A 31 6.58 -2.18 20.95
C ASP A 31 7.69 -1.19 21.40
N GLY A 32 7.85 -0.08 20.68
CA GLY A 32 8.88 0.92 20.95
C GLY A 32 10.27 0.63 20.38
N GLU A 33 10.48 -0.51 19.72
CA GLU A 33 11.73 -0.84 19.03
C GLU A 33 11.65 -0.48 17.54
N PRO A 34 12.43 0.49 17.04
CA PRO A 34 12.38 0.85 15.63
C PRO A 34 12.88 -0.30 14.75
N PRO A 35 12.16 -0.67 13.67
CA PRO A 35 12.60 -1.75 12.81
C PRO A 35 13.88 -1.36 12.07
N THR A 36 14.73 -2.35 11.83
CA THR A 36 16.03 -2.19 11.14
C THR A 36 16.00 -2.73 9.71
N ARG A 37 14.93 -3.45 9.34
CA ARG A 37 14.78 -4.11 8.05
C ARG A 37 13.37 -3.91 7.50
N ILE A 38 13.26 -3.81 6.18
CA ILE A 38 11.98 -3.70 5.46
C ILE A 38 11.06 -4.90 5.78
N SER A 39 11.62 -6.10 5.94
CA SER A 39 10.85 -7.30 6.29
C SER A 39 10.15 -7.20 7.64
N GLU A 40 10.73 -6.48 8.62
CA GLU A 40 10.12 -6.27 9.94
C GLU A 40 8.86 -5.39 9.81
N ILE A 41 8.89 -4.39 8.92
CA ILE A 41 7.71 -3.58 8.59
C ILE A 41 6.63 -4.46 7.95
N THR A 42 6.97 -5.26 6.94
CA THR A 42 5.98 -6.13 6.27
C THR A 42 5.32 -7.09 7.26
N LEU A 43 6.08 -7.69 8.17
CA LEU A 43 5.54 -8.57 9.21
C LEU A 43 4.63 -7.82 10.17
N ALA A 44 5.05 -6.66 10.69
CA ALA A 44 4.24 -5.87 11.61
C ALA A 44 2.92 -5.42 10.97
N LEU A 45 2.94 -4.99 9.71
CA LEU A 45 1.72 -4.61 8.98
C LEU A 45 0.79 -5.80 8.72
N ARG A 46 1.35 -6.97 8.42
CA ARG A 46 0.57 -8.21 8.24
C ARG A 46 -0.16 -8.62 9.50
N ASP A 47 0.40 -8.31 10.66
CA ASP A 47 -0.15 -8.72 11.95
C ASP A 47 -0.97 -7.56 12.61
N SER A 48 -1.13 -6.43 11.91
CA SER A 48 -1.86 -5.24 12.38
C SER A 48 -3.30 -5.21 11.87
N GLU A 49 -4.27 -5.50 12.74
CA GLU A 49 -5.69 -5.45 12.41
C GLU A 49 -6.15 -4.09 11.84
N PRO A 50 -5.78 -2.92 12.42
CA PRO A 50 -6.12 -1.62 11.84
C PRO A 50 -5.60 -1.44 10.42
N PHE A 51 -4.38 -1.90 10.14
CA PHE A 51 -3.80 -1.85 8.80
C PHE A 51 -4.54 -2.76 7.82
N LEU A 52 -4.83 -3.99 8.22
CA LEU A 52 -5.51 -4.97 7.36
C LEU A 52 -6.91 -4.50 6.98
N LEU A 53 -7.66 -3.94 7.94
CA LEU A 53 -8.98 -3.34 7.70
C LEU A 53 -8.87 -2.17 6.72
N LEU A 54 -7.89 -1.28 6.91
CA LEU A 54 -7.64 -0.16 6.01
C LEU A 54 -7.29 -0.65 4.59
N LEU A 55 -6.37 -1.61 4.47
CA LEU A 55 -5.96 -2.17 3.19
C LEU A 55 -7.14 -2.80 2.46
N ARG A 56 -7.90 -3.68 3.14
CA ARG A 56 -9.09 -4.32 2.57
C ARG A 56 -10.11 -3.29 2.10
N SER A 57 -10.39 -2.26 2.90
CA SER A 57 -11.36 -1.22 2.54
C SER A 57 -10.94 -0.44 1.28
N ARG A 58 -9.65 -0.08 1.18
CA ARG A 58 -9.09 0.63 0.02
C ARG A 58 -9.10 -0.23 -1.23
N LEU A 59 -8.66 -1.49 -1.14
CA LEU A 59 -8.69 -2.41 -2.27
C LEU A 59 -10.12 -2.70 -2.73
N ALA A 60 -11.08 -2.81 -1.81
CA ALA A 60 -12.49 -3.00 -2.15
C ALA A 60 -13.10 -1.78 -2.86
N ALA A 61 -12.69 -0.58 -2.47
CA ALA A 61 -13.09 0.64 -3.18
C ALA A 61 -12.54 0.65 -4.62
N VAL A 62 -11.25 0.35 -4.80
CA VAL A 62 -10.62 0.26 -6.13
C VAL A 62 -11.30 -0.82 -6.97
N ALA A 63 -11.50 -2.03 -6.42
CA ALA A 63 -12.14 -3.14 -7.12
C ALA A 63 -13.55 -2.77 -7.61
N ARG A 64 -14.33 -2.08 -6.77
CA ARG A 64 -15.68 -1.64 -7.12
C ARG A 64 -15.67 -0.65 -8.28
N VAL A 65 -14.84 0.39 -8.21
CA VAL A 65 -14.77 1.41 -9.27
C VAL A 65 -14.23 0.80 -10.56
N ALA A 66 -13.13 0.04 -10.48
CA ALA A 66 -12.54 -0.66 -11.61
C ALA A 66 -13.54 -1.64 -12.25
N GLY A 67 -14.34 -2.35 -11.45
CA GLY A 67 -15.38 -3.26 -11.92
C GLY A 67 -16.51 -2.55 -12.65
N VAL A 68 -16.98 -1.40 -12.14
CA VAL A 68 -17.98 -0.55 -12.81
C VAL A 68 -17.47 -0.06 -14.17
N LEU A 69 -16.19 0.33 -14.23
CA LEU A 69 -15.54 0.78 -15.46
C LEU A 69 -15.04 -0.36 -16.36
N LYS A 70 -15.16 -1.62 -15.91
CA LYS A 70 -14.70 -2.83 -16.61
C LYS A 70 -13.22 -2.81 -16.97
N LEU A 71 -12.38 -2.32 -16.05
CA LEU A 71 -10.93 -2.27 -16.25
C LEU A 71 -10.30 -3.65 -16.23
N ALA A 72 -9.22 -3.81 -16.99
CA ALA A 72 -8.46 -5.05 -17.01
C ALA A 72 -7.88 -5.32 -15.61
N GLY A 73 -8.17 -6.50 -15.05
CA GLY A 73 -7.67 -6.87 -13.72
C GLY A 73 -8.61 -6.56 -12.55
N ALA A 74 -9.76 -5.92 -12.79
CA ALA A 74 -10.76 -5.67 -11.74
C ALA A 74 -11.27 -6.97 -11.10
N GLU A 75 -11.50 -8.01 -11.91
CA GLU A 75 -11.93 -9.34 -11.43
C GLU A 75 -10.88 -9.98 -10.52
N ARG A 76 -9.61 -9.91 -10.90
CA ARG A 76 -8.51 -10.45 -10.09
C ARG A 76 -8.34 -9.73 -8.76
N LEU A 77 -8.58 -8.41 -8.74
CA LEU A 77 -8.60 -7.66 -7.48
C LEU A 77 -9.80 -8.04 -6.60
N ALA A 78 -10.95 -8.34 -7.21
CA ALA A 78 -12.11 -8.85 -6.48
C ALA A 78 -11.86 -10.26 -5.90
N GLU A 79 -11.18 -11.14 -6.65
CA GLU A 79 -10.76 -12.47 -6.17
C GLU A 79 -9.89 -12.37 -4.91
N TRP A 80 -8.93 -11.43 -4.86
CA TRP A 80 -8.09 -11.24 -3.68
C TRP A 80 -8.89 -10.94 -2.42
N LEU A 81 -10.01 -10.23 -2.57
CA LEU A 81 -10.89 -9.82 -1.48
C LEU A 81 -11.91 -10.90 -1.10
N GLY A 82 -12.15 -11.88 -1.97
CA GLY A 82 -13.11 -12.97 -1.74
C GLY A 82 -12.61 -14.02 -0.75
N ASP A 83 -11.30 -14.10 -0.52
CA ASP A 83 -10.72 -15.03 0.45
C ASP A 83 -10.76 -14.45 1.88
N ASP A 84 -11.14 -15.28 2.85
CA ASP A 84 -11.07 -15.00 4.30
C ASP A 84 -9.63 -15.14 4.84
N CYS A 85 -8.69 -14.43 4.23
CA CYS A 85 -7.33 -14.31 4.74
C CYS A 85 -6.83 -12.86 4.64
N ASP A 86 -7.10 -12.08 5.68
CA ASP A 86 -6.63 -10.69 5.77
C ASP A 86 -5.09 -10.59 5.73
N PRO A 87 -4.31 -11.39 6.49
CA PRO A 87 -2.85 -11.40 6.38
C PRO A 87 -2.34 -11.66 4.95
N CYS A 88 -3.05 -12.48 4.17
CA CYS A 88 -2.68 -12.80 2.80
C CYS A 88 -2.86 -11.60 1.86
N LEU A 89 -3.72 -10.63 2.18
CA LEU A 89 -3.91 -9.43 1.36
C LEU A 89 -2.63 -8.61 1.25
N VAL A 90 -1.79 -8.58 2.29
CA VAL A 90 -0.50 -7.90 2.26
C VAL A 90 0.43 -8.52 1.21
N ASN A 91 0.56 -9.85 1.22
CA ASN A 91 1.39 -10.56 0.25
C ASN A 91 0.85 -10.37 -1.17
N ARG A 92 -0.46 -10.47 -1.36
CA ARG A 92 -1.10 -10.26 -2.67
C ARG A 92 -0.86 -8.84 -3.20
N ALA A 93 -0.98 -7.83 -2.33
CA ALA A 93 -0.72 -6.44 -2.70
C ALA A 93 0.75 -6.21 -3.10
N ILE A 94 1.70 -6.86 -2.42
CA ILE A 94 3.13 -6.80 -2.76
C ILE A 94 3.40 -7.52 -4.08
N GLU A 95 2.96 -8.78 -4.21
CA GLU A 95 3.22 -9.62 -5.38
C GLU A 95 2.51 -9.10 -6.64
N GLY A 96 1.30 -8.57 -6.48
CA GLY A 96 0.52 -7.98 -7.57
C GLY A 96 0.58 -6.45 -7.59
N TYR A 97 1.65 -5.85 -7.08
CA TYR A 97 1.85 -4.40 -7.13
C TYR A 97 1.70 -3.84 -8.55
N ASP A 98 2.20 -4.55 -9.58
CA ASP A 98 2.06 -4.15 -10.99
C ASP A 98 0.60 -4.11 -11.47
N LEU A 99 -0.23 -5.07 -11.02
CA LEU A 99 -1.68 -5.07 -11.28
C LEU A 99 -2.34 -3.85 -10.66
N LEU A 100 -2.06 -3.60 -9.38
CA LEU A 100 -2.56 -2.42 -8.68
C LEU A 100 -2.14 -1.16 -9.42
N TYR A 101 -0.84 -0.98 -9.66
CA TYR A 101 -0.31 0.20 -10.31
C TYR A 101 -0.99 0.50 -11.67
N ARG A 102 -1.17 -0.51 -12.53
CA ARG A 102 -1.86 -0.34 -13.83
C ARG A 102 -3.33 0.06 -13.68
N LEU A 103 -4.06 -0.59 -12.77
CA LEU A 103 -5.45 -0.22 -12.49
C LEU A 103 -5.57 1.25 -12.07
N LEU A 104 -4.61 1.71 -11.26
CA LEU A 104 -4.62 3.07 -10.73
C LEU A 104 -4.26 4.11 -11.79
N LEU A 105 -3.34 3.78 -12.69
CA LEU A 105 -3.06 4.58 -13.89
C LEU A 105 -4.31 4.71 -14.78
N GLU A 106 -4.95 3.59 -15.11
CA GLU A 106 -6.16 3.61 -15.94
C GLU A 106 -7.30 4.39 -15.27
N LEU A 107 -7.45 4.27 -13.95
CA LEU A 107 -8.43 5.05 -13.18
C LEU A 107 -8.12 6.56 -13.24
N ASP A 108 -6.86 6.96 -13.08
CA ASP A 108 -6.45 8.36 -13.17
C ASP A 108 -6.73 8.93 -14.57
N GLU A 109 -6.37 8.19 -15.62
CA GLU A 109 -6.62 8.57 -17.02
C GLU A 109 -8.12 8.74 -17.32
N LEU A 110 -8.95 7.83 -16.84
CA LEU A 110 -10.39 7.81 -17.15
C LEU A 110 -11.21 8.78 -16.30
N LEU A 111 -10.83 8.96 -15.04
CA LEU A 111 -11.59 9.78 -14.10
C LEU A 111 -11.07 11.22 -14.04
N LEU A 112 -9.90 11.51 -14.63
CA LEU A 112 -9.19 12.79 -14.50
C LEU A 112 -9.16 13.27 -13.03
N TRP A 113 -9.07 12.31 -12.12
CA TRP A 113 -9.28 12.54 -10.70
C TRP A 113 -7.94 12.87 -10.05
N THR A 114 -7.66 14.17 -9.94
CA THR A 114 -6.49 14.76 -9.27
C THR A 114 -6.34 14.41 -7.77
N GLY A 115 -7.13 13.48 -7.25
CA GLY A 115 -7.42 13.28 -5.83
C GLY A 115 -6.76 12.08 -5.18
N TRP A 116 -5.68 11.52 -5.74
CA TRP A 116 -4.90 10.47 -5.07
C TRP A 116 -3.45 10.89 -4.69
N PRO A 117 -3.28 11.90 -3.81
CA PRO A 117 -1.96 12.35 -3.36
C PRO A 117 -1.09 11.29 -2.68
N LEU A 118 -1.63 10.12 -2.32
CA LEU A 118 -0.88 9.04 -1.65
C LEU A 118 -0.15 8.08 -2.61
N LEU A 119 -0.52 8.04 -3.89
CA LEU A 119 0.17 7.24 -4.91
C LEU A 119 0.90 8.10 -5.94
N GLY A 120 0.51 9.38 -6.10
CA GLY A 120 1.27 10.35 -6.89
C GLY A 120 2.73 10.51 -6.44
N THR A 121 3.01 10.34 -5.14
CA THR A 121 4.39 10.33 -4.60
C THR A 121 5.18 9.06 -4.95
N LEU A 122 4.52 7.95 -5.29
CA LEU A 122 5.18 6.72 -5.77
C LEU A 122 5.36 6.70 -7.30
N HIS A 123 4.75 7.66 -8.00
CA HIS A 123 4.88 7.83 -9.44
C HIS A 123 6.29 8.30 -9.86
N ASP A 124 7.01 8.95 -8.94
CA ASP A 124 8.44 9.27 -9.05
C ASP A 124 9.15 9.13 -7.69
N PRO A 125 9.62 7.91 -7.34
CA PRO A 125 10.30 7.68 -6.07
C PRO A 125 11.63 8.44 -5.95
N VAL A 126 12.22 8.91 -7.06
CA VAL A 126 13.46 9.70 -7.03
C VAL A 126 13.21 11.12 -6.55
N THR A 127 12.02 11.66 -6.82
CA THR A 127 11.60 12.97 -6.33
C THR A 127 11.12 12.89 -4.87
N ALA A 128 10.39 11.84 -4.50
CA ALA A 128 9.96 11.62 -3.10
C ALA A 128 11.12 11.37 -2.11
N LEU A 129 12.29 10.95 -2.58
CA LEU A 129 13.51 10.78 -1.79
C LEU A 129 14.35 12.06 -1.63
N LYS A 130 13.98 13.16 -2.31
CA LYS A 130 14.70 14.45 -2.30
C LYS A 130 13.98 15.54 -1.49
N GLU A 131 12.73 15.32 -1.11
CA GLU A 131 11.93 16.16 -0.19
C GLU A 131 12.00 15.66 1.25
#